data_AF-A0A7K4KW42-F1
#
_entry.id   AF-A0A7K4KW42-F1
#
_cell.length_a   1.000
_cell.length_b   1.000
_cell.length_c   1.000
_cell.angle_alpha   90.00
_cell.angle_beta   90.00
_cell.angle_gamma   90.00
#
_symmetry.space_group_name_H-M   'P 1'
#
loop_
_entity.id
_entity.type
_entity.pdbx_description
1 polymer ?
#
loop_
_entity_poly.entity_id
_entity_poly.type
_entity_poly.pdbx_seq_one_letter_code
_entity_poly.pdbx_strand_id
1 'polypeptide(L)'
;LQCRMECKDVPAETLYDVLHDTEYRRKWDTNVIETFDIGRLTVNADVGYYACAWGRGARRGTRARPRVSPQKYPPRKDMVRAVSIQTGYLVEGTGAQSCSITYLAQVDPRGSLPKWVVNKSSQLLAPKAMKRMYRACLKYPAWKQKHNPHLKPWLFPEQSTLPPVALSELSVQHAASLENIDESALAEGRDERAEASDDDS
;
A
#
# COMPACT_ATOMS: atom_id res chain seq x y z
N LEU A 1 12.56 1.24 -0.24
CA LEU A 1 12.02 2.43 0.45
C LEU A 1 11.75 2.08 1.91
N GLN A 2 12.21 2.91 2.84
CA GLN A 2 11.85 2.83 4.25
C GLN A 2 11.31 4.19 4.69
N CYS A 3 10.20 4.22 5.41
CA CYS A 3 9.59 5.44 5.95
C CYS A 3 9.10 5.17 7.37
N ARG A 4 9.58 5.94 8.34
CA ARG A 4 9.16 5.85 9.73
C ARG A 4 8.35 7.09 10.12
N MET A 5 7.31 6.89 10.91
CA MET A 5 6.46 7.96 11.44
C MET A 5 6.11 7.66 12.90
N GLU A 6 6.19 8.68 13.74
CA GLU A 6 5.74 8.63 15.12
C GLU A 6 4.32 9.19 15.24
N CYS A 7 3.46 8.47 15.97
CA CYS A 7 2.08 8.82 16.25
C CYS A 7 1.94 9.05 17.77
N LYS A 8 1.79 10.30 18.19
CA LYS A 8 1.82 10.67 19.62
C LYS A 8 0.49 10.46 20.35
N ASP A 9 -0.60 10.36 19.60
CA ASP A 9 -1.99 10.39 20.05
C ASP A 9 -2.84 9.27 19.40
N VAL A 10 -2.18 8.21 18.92
CA VAL A 10 -2.82 7.02 18.37
C VAL A 10 -2.22 5.79 19.04
N PRO A 11 -3.03 4.92 19.68
CA PRO A 11 -2.55 3.67 20.22
C PRO A 11 -2.25 2.66 19.09
N ALA A 12 -1.29 1.77 19.33
CA ALA A 12 -0.84 0.77 18.35
C ALA A 12 -2.01 -0.10 17.81
N GLU A 13 -2.96 -0.45 18.67
CA GLU A 13 -4.17 -1.20 18.31
C GLU A 13 -5.05 -0.49 17.26
N THR A 14 -5.25 0.83 17.38
CA THR A 14 -6.04 1.59 16.41
C THR A 14 -5.33 1.65 15.07
N LEU A 15 -4.01 1.82 15.08
CA LEU A 15 -3.22 1.81 13.85
C LEU A 15 -3.25 0.42 13.18
N TYR A 16 -3.14 -0.65 13.97
CA TYR A 16 -3.25 -2.03 13.49
C TYR A 16 -4.60 -2.29 12.84
N ASP A 17 -5.69 -1.87 13.48
CA ASP A 17 -7.04 -1.98 12.93
C ASP A 17 -7.20 -1.21 11.60
N VAL A 18 -6.68 0.02 11.51
CA VAL A 18 -6.77 0.85 10.30
C VAL A 18 -6.03 0.24 9.11
N LEU A 19 -4.93 -0.48 9.37
CA LEU A 19 -4.17 -1.19 8.34
C LEU A 19 -4.92 -2.40 7.78
N HIS A 20 -5.66 -3.12 8.64
CA HIS A 20 -6.35 -4.36 8.29
C HIS A 20 -7.80 -4.15 7.83
N ASP A 21 -8.43 -3.03 8.18
CA ASP A 21 -9.81 -2.74 7.76
C ASP A 21 -9.84 -2.30 6.27
N THR A 22 -10.04 -3.27 5.38
CA THR A 22 -10.10 -3.04 3.93
C THR A 22 -11.31 -2.18 3.50
N GLU A 23 -12.40 -2.19 4.26
CA GLU A 23 -13.56 -1.32 4.03
C GLU A 23 -13.18 0.13 4.34
N TYR A 24 -12.54 0.37 5.49
CA TYR A 24 -12.08 1.69 5.86
C TYR A 24 -10.97 2.20 4.94
N ARG A 25 -10.11 1.31 4.43
CA ARG A 25 -9.03 1.69 3.52
C ARG A 25 -9.52 2.41 2.27
N ARG A 26 -10.65 1.98 1.71
CA ARG A 26 -11.30 2.66 0.55
C ARG A 26 -11.73 4.08 0.86
N LYS A 27 -11.93 4.42 2.13
CA LYS A 27 -12.38 5.76 2.57
C LYS A 27 -11.23 6.75 2.70
N TRP A 28 -10.06 6.32 3.17
CA TRP A 28 -8.95 7.22 3.46
C TRP A 28 -7.82 7.17 2.43
N ASP A 29 -7.61 6.03 1.76
CA ASP A 29 -6.56 5.85 0.77
C ASP A 29 -7.04 6.28 -0.62
N THR A 30 -6.79 7.55 -0.96
CA THR A 30 -7.18 8.10 -2.27
C THR A 30 -6.41 7.51 -3.44
N ASN A 31 -5.32 6.78 -3.18
CA ASN A 31 -4.50 6.19 -4.23
C ASN A 31 -5.02 4.80 -4.62
N VAL A 32 -5.86 4.16 -3.80
CA VAL A 32 -6.47 2.87 -4.12
C VAL A 32 -7.50 3.04 -5.24
N ILE A 33 -7.29 2.32 -6.32
CA ILE A 33 -8.29 2.15 -7.39
C ILE A 33 -9.22 1.00 -7.00
N GLU A 34 -8.64 -0.12 -6.60
CA GLU A 34 -9.38 -1.33 -6.23
C GLU A 34 -8.57 -2.16 -5.23
N THR A 35 -9.24 -2.68 -4.20
CA THR A 35 -8.62 -3.56 -3.19
C THR A 35 -9.63 -4.56 -2.68
N PHE A 36 -9.30 -5.85 -2.66
CA PHE A 36 -10.15 -6.88 -2.06
C PHE A 36 -9.36 -8.14 -1.72
N ASP A 37 -9.81 -8.83 -0.69
CA ASP A 37 -9.22 -10.10 -0.28
C ASP A 37 -9.75 -11.22 -1.17
N ILE A 38 -8.84 -12.10 -1.55
CA ILE A 38 -9.06 -13.16 -2.53
C ILE A 38 -9.50 -14.43 -1.82
N GLY A 39 -8.76 -14.78 -0.79
CA GLY A 39 -8.84 -16.07 -0.13
C GLY A 39 -7.77 -16.20 0.93
N ARG A 40 -7.96 -17.17 1.81
CA ARG A 40 -7.19 -17.34 3.04
C ARG A 40 -6.27 -18.56 2.93
N LEU A 41 -4.99 -18.37 3.22
CA LEU A 41 -4.00 -19.46 3.26
C LEU A 41 -3.95 -20.11 4.65
N THR A 42 -3.86 -19.27 5.69
CA THR A 42 -3.83 -19.69 7.11
C THR A 42 -4.69 -18.75 7.95
N VAL A 43 -4.70 -18.87 9.27
CA VAL A 43 -5.44 -17.95 10.16
C VAL A 43 -4.92 -16.51 10.12
N ASN A 44 -3.66 -16.32 9.71
CA ASN A 44 -2.94 -15.05 9.74
C ASN A 44 -2.29 -14.69 8.38
N ALA A 45 -2.57 -15.47 7.34
CA ALA A 45 -2.09 -15.21 5.99
C ALA A 45 -3.23 -15.35 4.99
N ASP A 46 -3.41 -14.32 4.18
CA ASP A 46 -4.35 -14.27 3.08
C ASP A 46 -3.65 -13.82 1.80
N VAL A 47 -4.39 -13.92 0.71
CA VAL A 47 -4.03 -13.38 -0.59
C VAL A 47 -5.00 -12.25 -0.86
N GLY A 48 -4.50 -11.12 -1.35
CA GLY A 48 -5.32 -9.96 -1.70
C GLY A 48 -4.94 -9.39 -3.06
N TYR A 49 -5.89 -8.70 -3.70
CA TYR A 49 -5.66 -7.87 -4.87
C TYR A 49 -5.59 -6.41 -4.44
N TYR A 50 -4.58 -5.70 -4.95
CA TYR A 50 -4.40 -4.27 -4.72
C TYR A 50 -3.98 -3.56 -6.01
N ALA A 51 -4.76 -2.56 -6.40
CA ALA A 51 -4.48 -1.67 -7.52
C ALA A 51 -4.43 -0.23 -7.02
N CYS A 52 -3.35 0.48 -7.35
CA CYS A 52 -3.19 1.88 -7.01
C CYS A 52 -2.89 2.74 -8.23
N ALA A 53 -3.29 4.00 -8.14
CA ALA A 53 -2.95 5.01 -9.12
C ALA A 53 -1.52 5.49 -8.89
N TRP A 54 -0.73 5.48 -9.97
CA TRP A 54 0.60 6.07 -10.01
C TRP A 54 0.60 7.26 -10.96
N GLY A 55 0.91 8.45 -10.44
CA GLY A 55 0.98 9.70 -11.23
C GLY A 55 -0.38 10.26 -11.68
N ARG A 56 -0.35 11.47 -12.27
CA ARG A 56 -1.53 12.10 -12.89
C ARG A 56 -1.73 11.48 -14.27
N GLY A 57 -2.64 10.51 -14.41
CA GLY A 57 -2.97 9.96 -15.73
C GLY A 57 -3.64 8.58 -15.77
N ALA A 58 -3.70 7.84 -14.65
CA ALA A 58 -4.35 6.53 -14.62
C ALA A 58 -5.87 6.67 -14.83
N ARG A 59 -6.35 6.28 -16.03
CA ARG A 59 -7.78 6.32 -16.41
C ARG A 59 -8.56 5.34 -15.53
N ARG A 60 -9.61 5.85 -14.85
CA ARG A 60 -10.51 5.03 -14.02
C ARG A 60 -11.49 4.28 -14.91
N GLY A 61 -11.28 2.98 -15.10
CA GLY A 61 -12.27 2.08 -15.68
C GLY A 61 -13.05 1.36 -14.58
N THR A 62 -14.39 1.47 -14.58
CA THR A 62 -15.31 0.70 -13.72
C THR A 62 -15.63 -0.66 -14.35
N ARG A 63 -15.42 -1.79 -13.64
CA ARG A 63 -16.37 -2.94 -13.58
C ARG A 63 -15.89 -4.21 -12.85
N ALA A 64 -16.87 -4.80 -12.15
CA ALA A 64 -17.21 -6.21 -11.86
C ALA A 64 -16.13 -7.23 -11.38
N ARG A 65 -16.45 -7.89 -10.26
CA ARG A 65 -15.66 -8.90 -9.52
C ARG A 65 -15.63 -10.29 -10.20
N PRO A 66 -14.47 -10.97 -10.29
CA PRO A 66 -14.41 -12.44 -10.39
C PRO A 66 -13.33 -13.13 -9.51
N ARG A 67 -13.45 -14.44 -9.24
CA ARG A 67 -12.61 -15.29 -8.34
C ARG A 67 -11.19 -15.60 -8.85
N VAL A 68 -10.27 -16.04 -7.98
CA VAL A 68 -8.80 -16.14 -8.24
C VAL A 68 -8.24 -17.53 -8.57
N SER A 69 -7.25 -17.47 -9.47
CA SER A 69 -5.96 -18.19 -9.59
C SER A 69 -5.06 -17.27 -10.47
N PRO A 70 -3.73 -17.45 -10.58
CA PRO A 70 -2.87 -16.68 -11.51
C PRO A 70 -3.35 -16.72 -12.98
N GLN A 71 -4.07 -17.79 -13.35
CA GLN A 71 -4.80 -17.90 -14.63
C GLN A 71 -6.03 -16.98 -14.71
N LYS A 72 -6.68 -16.64 -13.60
CA LYS A 72 -7.90 -15.80 -13.57
C LYS A 72 -7.63 -14.30 -13.49
N TYR A 73 -6.39 -13.89 -13.19
CA TYR A 73 -5.98 -12.49 -13.15
C TYR A 73 -4.78 -12.27 -14.06
N PRO A 74 -4.95 -12.27 -15.40
CA PRO A 74 -3.88 -11.91 -16.31
C PRO A 74 -3.51 -10.42 -16.20
N PRO A 75 -2.34 -10.00 -16.70
CA PRO A 75 -2.03 -8.58 -16.90
C PRO A 75 -3.13 -7.90 -17.71
N ARG A 76 -3.60 -6.73 -17.24
CA ARG A 76 -4.59 -5.94 -17.98
C ARG A 76 -3.87 -4.96 -18.90
N LYS A 77 -4.42 -4.72 -20.09
CA LYS A 77 -3.81 -3.79 -21.08
C LYS A 77 -3.72 -2.34 -20.59
N ASP A 78 -4.58 -1.96 -19.64
CA ASP A 78 -4.66 -0.61 -19.07
C ASP A 78 -3.87 -0.45 -17.76
N MET A 79 -3.24 -1.51 -17.25
CA MET A 79 -2.57 -1.52 -15.95
C MET A 79 -1.23 -2.25 -16.02
N VAL A 80 -0.19 -1.66 -15.44
CA VAL A 80 1.10 -2.34 -15.28
C VAL A 80 1.06 -3.22 -14.03
N ARG A 81 1.46 -4.48 -14.16
CA ARG A 81 1.58 -5.40 -13.03
C ARG A 81 2.91 -5.18 -12.33
N ALA A 82 2.87 -4.44 -11.22
CA ALA A 82 4.00 -4.31 -10.31
C ALA A 82 4.27 -5.63 -9.57
N VAL A 83 5.54 -5.85 -9.20
CA VAL A 83 5.97 -6.95 -8.33
C VAL A 83 6.37 -6.37 -6.99
N SER A 84 5.62 -6.69 -5.94
CA SER A 84 6.03 -6.38 -4.56
C SER A 84 6.98 -7.47 -4.08
N ILE A 85 8.28 -7.19 -4.05
CA ILE A 85 9.33 -8.12 -3.60
C ILE A 85 9.21 -8.30 -2.08
N GLN A 86 9.14 -7.19 -1.34
CA GLN A 86 8.94 -7.20 0.10
C GLN A 86 8.24 -5.91 0.53
N THR A 87 7.05 -6.01 1.09
CA THR A 87 6.33 -4.85 1.63
C THR A 87 5.71 -5.23 2.97
N GLY A 88 5.87 -4.37 3.96
CA GLY A 88 5.34 -4.61 5.30
C GLY A 88 5.32 -3.37 6.19
N TYR A 89 4.58 -3.49 7.29
CA TYR A 89 4.50 -2.49 8.33
C TYR A 89 4.99 -3.11 9.64
N LEU A 90 5.85 -2.40 10.34
CA LEU A 90 6.19 -2.68 11.74
C LEU A 90 5.51 -1.61 12.59
N VAL A 91 4.64 -2.02 13.51
CA VAL A 91 3.96 -1.14 14.46
C VAL A 91 4.50 -1.42 15.85
N GLU A 92 4.99 -0.37 16.53
CA GLU A 92 5.59 -0.46 17.86
C GLU A 92 4.85 0.48 18.81
N GLY A 93 4.37 -0.05 19.94
CA GLY A 93 3.75 0.78 20.99
C GLY A 93 4.82 1.56 21.75
N THR A 94 4.70 2.89 21.78
CA THR A 94 5.61 3.78 22.54
C THR A 94 4.98 4.27 23.84
N GLY A 95 3.70 3.97 24.07
CA GLY A 95 2.94 4.25 25.28
C GLY A 95 1.46 3.88 25.10
N ALA A 96 0.63 4.14 26.11
CA ALA A 96 -0.79 3.74 26.10
C ALA A 96 -1.59 4.36 24.93
N GLN A 97 -1.25 5.58 24.51
CA GLN A 97 -1.88 6.29 23.39
C GLN A 97 -0.87 6.75 22.34
N SER A 98 0.30 6.12 22.27
CA SER A 98 1.31 6.45 21.26
C SER A 98 1.91 5.21 20.65
N CYS A 99 2.26 5.32 19.38
CA CYS A 99 2.96 4.28 18.65
C CYS A 99 3.90 4.87 17.61
N SER A 100 4.79 4.05 17.08
CA SER A 100 5.54 4.35 15.87
C SER A 100 5.25 3.30 14.81
N ILE A 101 5.31 3.71 13.56
CA ILE A 101 5.16 2.82 12.42
C ILE A 101 6.33 2.98 11.46
N THR A 102 6.91 1.84 11.08
CA THR A 102 7.91 1.75 10.04
C THR A 102 7.32 1.00 8.85
N TYR A 103 7.19 1.69 7.72
CA TYR A 103 6.81 1.12 6.44
C TYR A 103 8.08 0.76 5.66
N LEU A 104 8.20 -0.51 5.28
CA LEU A 104 9.25 -1.02 4.41
C LEU A 104 8.61 -1.50 3.10
N ALA A 105 9.13 -1.03 1.97
CA ALA A 105 8.66 -1.45 0.66
C ALA A 105 9.80 -1.55 -0.35
N GLN A 106 9.90 -2.72 -0.96
CA GLN A 106 10.72 -3.04 -2.11
C GLN A 106 9.77 -3.52 -3.21
N VAL A 107 9.44 -2.61 -4.11
CA VAL A 107 8.48 -2.83 -5.19
C VAL A 107 9.21 -2.55 -6.50
N ASP A 108 9.10 -3.48 -7.44
CA ASP A 108 9.41 -3.22 -8.84
C ASP A 108 8.10 -2.85 -9.55
N PRO A 109 7.85 -1.57 -9.86
CA PRO A 109 6.61 -1.16 -10.50
C PRO A 109 6.47 -1.70 -11.92
N ARG A 110 7.55 -2.24 -12.52
CA ARG A 110 7.65 -2.65 -13.92
C ARG A 110 7.30 -1.51 -14.91
N GLY A 111 7.49 -1.77 -16.19
CA GLY A 111 7.22 -0.81 -17.26
C GLY A 111 8.43 0.04 -17.63
N SER A 112 8.23 1.08 -18.45
CA SER A 112 9.30 1.89 -19.04
C SER A 112 9.82 3.03 -18.16
N LEU A 113 9.42 3.08 -16.88
CA LEU A 113 9.84 4.14 -15.97
C LEU A 113 11.25 3.85 -15.42
N PRO A 114 12.20 4.78 -15.55
CA PRO A 114 13.53 4.63 -14.95
C PRO A 114 13.45 4.45 -13.44
N LYS A 115 14.34 3.63 -12.85
CA LYS A 115 14.36 3.35 -11.40
C LYS A 115 14.51 4.63 -10.58
N TRP A 116 15.26 5.61 -11.05
CA TRP A 116 15.40 6.89 -10.33
C TRP A 116 14.08 7.66 -10.23
N VAL A 117 13.23 7.63 -11.26
CA VAL A 117 11.89 8.25 -11.26
C VAL A 117 10.98 7.53 -10.25
N VAL A 118 11.05 6.21 -10.23
CA VAL A 118 10.33 5.36 -9.28
C VAL A 118 10.76 5.66 -7.85
N ASN A 119 12.06 5.75 -7.60
CA ASN A 119 12.63 6.01 -6.29
C ASN A 119 12.25 7.40 -5.78
N LYS A 120 12.43 8.45 -6.61
CA LYS A 120 12.10 9.85 -6.25
C LYS A 120 10.59 10.02 -5.98
N SER A 121 9.74 9.43 -6.82
CA SER A 121 8.28 9.49 -6.63
C SER A 121 7.84 8.73 -5.38
N SER A 122 8.43 7.56 -5.10
CA SER A 122 8.15 6.78 -3.90
C SER A 122 8.52 7.52 -2.62
N GLN A 123 9.67 8.19 -2.61
CA GLN A 123 10.13 9.03 -1.48
C GLN A 123 9.19 10.21 -1.19
N LEU A 124 8.51 10.75 -2.21
CA LEU A 124 7.53 11.84 -2.03
C LEU A 124 6.14 11.35 -1.64
N LEU A 125 5.71 10.20 -2.18
CA LEU A 125 4.37 9.66 -1.95
C LEU A 125 4.25 8.96 -0.61
N ALA A 126 5.28 8.27 -0.13
CA ALA A 126 5.22 7.54 1.13
C ALA A 126 4.94 8.45 2.33
N PRO A 127 5.65 9.58 2.58
CA PRO A 127 5.32 10.47 3.69
C PRO A 127 3.90 11.04 3.60
N LYS A 128 3.40 11.32 2.39
CA LYS A 128 2.02 11.79 2.20
C LYS A 128 1.00 10.70 2.52
N ALA A 129 1.25 9.46 2.11
CA ALA A 129 0.40 8.32 2.43
C ALA A 129 0.39 8.04 3.95
N MET A 130 1.56 8.04 4.60
CA MET A 130 1.69 7.86 6.04
C MET A 130 0.93 8.94 6.83
N LYS A 131 1.06 10.22 6.44
CA LYS A 131 0.28 11.31 7.04
C LYS A 131 -1.23 11.16 6.86
N ARG A 132 -1.70 10.63 5.72
CA ARG A 132 -3.13 10.34 5.50
C ARG A 132 -3.62 9.21 6.39
N MET A 133 -2.85 8.14 6.50
CA MET A 133 -3.13 7.02 7.39
C MET A 133 -3.21 7.46 8.85
N TYR A 134 -2.28 8.29 9.31
CA TYR A 134 -2.32 8.88 10.65
C TYR A 134 -3.64 9.64 10.90
N ARG A 135 -4.04 10.53 9.98
CA ARG A 135 -5.32 11.23 10.07
C ARG A 135 -6.53 10.28 10.02
N ALA A 136 -6.40 9.15 9.33
CA ALA A 136 -7.45 8.13 9.29
C ALA A 136 -7.59 7.44 10.65
N CYS A 137 -6.49 7.20 11.36
CA CYS A 137 -6.49 6.63 12.71
C CYS A 137 -7.28 7.48 13.69
N LEU A 138 -7.07 8.80 13.68
CA LEU A 138 -7.81 9.73 14.55
C LEU A 138 -9.33 9.67 14.35
N LYS A 139 -9.79 9.30 13.15
CA LYS A 139 -11.21 9.22 12.80
C LYS A 139 -11.78 7.81 12.90
N TYR A 140 -10.91 6.79 13.06
CA TYR A 140 -11.30 5.40 12.94
C TYR A 140 -12.25 4.93 14.05
N PRO A 141 -12.01 5.21 15.35
CA PRO A 141 -12.91 4.74 16.41
C PRO A 141 -14.37 5.19 16.19
N ALA A 142 -14.57 6.47 15.87
CA ALA A 142 -15.89 7.03 15.60
C ALA A 142 -16.54 6.47 14.32
N TRP A 143 -15.73 6.12 13.31
CA TRP A 143 -16.23 5.49 12.10
C TRP A 143 -16.63 4.03 12.35
N LYS A 144 -15.76 3.25 12.98
CA LYS A 144 -15.93 1.81 13.20
C LYS A 144 -17.12 1.52 14.10
N GLN A 145 -17.42 2.39 15.07
CA GLN A 145 -18.63 2.31 15.89
C GLN A 145 -19.93 2.27 15.06
N LYS A 146 -19.93 2.88 13.86
CA LYS A 146 -21.08 2.92 12.94
C LYS A 146 -21.04 1.85 11.85
N HIS A 147 -19.96 1.08 11.75
CA HIS A 147 -19.69 0.13 10.66
C HIS A 147 -19.25 -1.22 11.23
N ASN A 148 -20.21 -1.91 11.87
CA ASN A 148 -20.01 -3.22 12.49
C ASN A 148 -18.80 -3.27 13.44
N PRO A 149 -18.88 -2.64 14.63
CA PRO A 149 -17.73 -2.47 15.52
C PRO A 149 -17.08 -3.78 15.98
N HIS A 150 -17.87 -4.86 16.03
CA HIS A 150 -17.43 -6.19 16.43
C HIS A 150 -16.83 -7.01 15.29
N LEU A 151 -17.00 -6.57 14.03
CA LEU A 151 -16.47 -7.27 12.86
C LEU A 151 -15.01 -6.84 12.63
N LYS A 152 -14.10 -7.64 13.15
CA LYS A 152 -12.65 -7.50 13.05
C LYS A 152 -12.02 -8.87 12.76
N PRO A 153 -12.18 -9.41 11.52
CA PRO A 153 -11.69 -10.74 11.16
C PRO A 153 -10.17 -10.91 11.28
N TRP A 154 -9.42 -9.81 11.28
CA TRP A 154 -7.97 -9.80 11.54
C TRP A 154 -7.58 -10.00 13.02
N LEU A 155 -8.51 -9.80 13.96
CA LEU A 155 -8.35 -10.15 15.38
C LEU A 155 -9.06 -11.46 15.72
N PHE A 156 -10.18 -11.73 15.05
CA PHE A 156 -11.08 -12.86 15.28
C PHE A 156 -11.26 -13.65 13.98
N PRO A 157 -10.32 -14.56 13.63
CA PRO A 157 -10.30 -15.26 12.34
C PRO A 157 -11.57 -16.06 12.03
N GLU A 158 -12.32 -16.48 13.06
CA GLU A 158 -13.61 -17.16 12.95
C GLU A 158 -14.69 -16.32 12.26
N GLN A 159 -14.53 -14.99 12.23
CA GLN A 159 -15.42 -14.07 11.53
C GLN A 159 -15.15 -14.01 10.02
N SER A 160 -14.04 -14.58 9.54
CA SER A 160 -13.65 -14.53 8.14
C SER A 160 -14.53 -15.43 7.26
N THR A 161 -15.14 -14.84 6.23
CA THR A 161 -15.91 -15.58 5.22
C THR A 161 -15.08 -15.92 3.97
N LEU A 162 -13.75 -15.76 4.03
CA LEU A 162 -12.87 -15.98 2.89
C LEU A 162 -12.73 -17.47 2.58
N PRO A 163 -12.77 -17.86 1.29
CA PRO A 163 -12.54 -19.25 0.90
C PRO A 163 -11.09 -19.66 1.22
N PRO A 164 -10.84 -20.90 1.64
CA PRO A 164 -9.49 -21.42 1.78
C PRO A 164 -8.82 -21.54 0.40
N VAL A 165 -7.52 -21.25 0.33
CA VAL A 165 -6.70 -21.38 -0.88
C VAL A 165 -5.54 -22.32 -0.57
N ALA A 166 -5.31 -23.31 -1.42
CA ALA A 166 -4.15 -24.19 -1.28
C ALA A 166 -2.88 -23.49 -1.80
N LEU A 167 -1.75 -23.67 -1.10
CA LEU A 167 -0.46 -23.09 -1.53
C LEU A 167 -0.04 -23.55 -2.95
N SER A 168 -0.45 -24.76 -3.36
CA SER A 168 -0.20 -25.31 -4.70
C SER A 168 -0.95 -24.58 -5.82
N GLU A 169 -1.99 -23.81 -5.50
CA GLU A 169 -2.71 -22.97 -6.48
C GLU A 169 -1.99 -21.64 -6.77
N LEU A 170 -0.95 -21.32 -6.00
CA LEU A 170 -0.14 -20.12 -6.15
C LEU A 170 1.13 -20.42 -6.94
N SER A 171 1.50 -19.48 -7.81
CA SER A 171 2.74 -19.53 -8.59
C SER A 171 3.70 -18.44 -8.11
N VAL A 172 4.99 -18.77 -7.97
CA VAL A 172 6.03 -17.80 -7.63
C VAL A 172 6.15 -16.74 -8.73
N GLN A 173 6.16 -15.47 -8.32
CA GLN A 173 6.50 -14.36 -9.22
C GLN A 173 7.97 -13.99 -9.02
N HIS A 174 8.82 -14.29 -10.00
CA HIS A 174 10.24 -13.95 -9.95
C HIS A 174 10.50 -12.50 -10.40
N ALA A 175 11.20 -11.73 -9.55
CA ALA A 175 11.62 -10.38 -9.90
C ALA A 175 12.71 -10.36 -11.00
N ALA A 176 13.57 -11.38 -11.05
CA ALA A 176 14.72 -11.41 -11.96
C ALA A 176 14.42 -11.91 -13.39
N SER A 177 13.29 -12.57 -13.63
CA SER A 177 13.01 -13.21 -14.93
C SER A 177 12.41 -12.26 -15.98
N LEU A 178 12.35 -10.95 -15.73
CA LEU A 178 11.68 -9.99 -16.61
C LEU A 178 12.51 -8.69 -16.67
N GLU A 179 13.32 -8.60 -17.73
CA GLU A 179 14.03 -7.47 -18.34
C GLU A 179 14.91 -6.52 -17.50
N ASN A 180 16.19 -6.45 -17.90
CA ASN A 180 17.16 -5.44 -17.49
C ASN A 180 16.89 -4.15 -18.29
N ILE A 181 16.53 -3.07 -17.61
CA ILE A 181 16.48 -1.73 -18.23
C ILE A 181 17.89 -1.13 -18.13
N ASP A 182 18.50 -0.81 -19.28
CA ASP A 182 19.78 -0.10 -19.36
C ASP A 182 19.57 1.40 -19.05
N GLU A 183 20.16 1.85 -17.94
CA GLU A 183 20.02 3.20 -17.40
C GLU A 183 21.22 4.10 -17.69
N SER A 184 22.16 3.66 -18.55
CA SER A 184 23.42 4.37 -18.83
C SER A 184 23.26 5.75 -19.48
N ALA A 185 22.07 6.11 -19.97
CA ALA A 185 21.82 7.37 -20.70
C ALA A 185 21.08 8.47 -19.90
N LEU A 186 20.70 8.25 -18.64
CA LEU A 186 19.87 9.22 -17.89
C LEU A 186 20.69 9.97 -16.83
N ALA A 187 21.12 11.19 -17.16
CA ALA A 187 21.79 12.08 -16.21
C ALA A 187 20.77 12.72 -15.24
N GLU A 188 21.10 12.73 -13.95
CA GLU A 188 20.36 13.48 -12.93
C GLU A 188 20.54 14.99 -13.18
N GLY A 189 19.47 15.65 -13.65
CA GLY A 189 19.43 17.11 -13.70
C GLY A 189 19.53 17.67 -12.28
N ARG A 190 20.67 18.27 -11.95
CA ARG A 190 20.87 19.11 -10.77
C ARG A 190 19.98 20.35 -10.93
N ASP A 191 18.92 20.44 -10.12
CA ASP A 191 18.14 21.67 -9.99
C ASP A 191 18.92 22.61 -9.04
N GLU A 192 19.89 23.34 -9.59
CA GLU A 192 20.44 24.53 -8.96
C GLU A 192 19.45 25.67 -9.16
N ARG A 193 18.55 25.90 -8.19
CA ARG A 193 17.87 27.19 -7.95
C ARG A 193 16.99 27.11 -6.70
N ALA A 194 17.60 27.36 -5.55
CA ALA A 194 16.92 27.90 -4.37
C ALA A 194 17.94 28.55 -3.40
N GLU A 195 18.81 29.42 -3.93
CA GLU A 195 19.47 30.44 -3.11
C GLU A 195 19.38 31.77 -3.86
N ALA A 196 18.51 32.64 -3.34
CA ALA A 196 18.35 34.09 -3.56
C ALA A 196 16.89 34.39 -3.14
N SER A 197 16.56 35.28 -2.22
CA SER A 197 17.29 36.31 -1.48
C SER A 197 16.44 36.60 -0.25
N ASP A 198 17.08 36.79 0.90
CA ASP A 198 16.54 37.63 1.97
C ASP A 198 16.30 39.05 1.44
N ASP A 199 15.37 39.75 2.11
CA ASP A 199 15.24 41.20 2.28
C ASP A 199 14.10 41.98 1.57
N ASP A 200 13.44 42.77 2.43
CA ASP A 200 12.59 43.97 2.27
C ASP A 200 11.14 43.82 1.71
N SER A 201 10.04 44.26 2.36
CA SER A 201 9.78 45.14 3.53
C SER A 201 8.48 44.76 4.25
#